data_AF-A0A973XGT6-F1
#
_entry.id   AF-A0A973XGT6-F1
#
_cell.length_a   1.000
_cell.length_b   1.000
_cell.length_c   1.000
_cell.angle_alpha   90.00
_cell.angle_beta   90.00
_cell.angle_gamma   90.00
#
_symmetry.space_group_name_H-M   'P 1'
#
loop_
_entity.id
_entity.type
_entity.pdbx_description
1 polymer ?
#
loop_
_entity_poly.entity_id
_entity_poly.type
_entity_poly.pdbx_seq_one_letter_code
_entity_poly.pdbx_strand_id
1 'polypeptide(L)' 'MPEPPPAVEDSTPQSVAAYIADLTGDLARIARRHGLQTLGYLLEMAHIEAEATSEAGRDRGRANGAPSP' A
#
# COMPACT_ATOMS: atom_id res chain seq x y z
N MET A 1 -5.53 -14.10 35.70
CA MET A 1 -5.24 -13.02 34.73
C MET A 1 -5.93 -13.37 33.44
N PRO A 2 -6.81 -12.54 32.88
CA PRO A 2 -7.17 -12.68 31.48
C PRO A 2 -5.95 -12.34 30.62
N GLU A 3 -5.68 -13.14 29.58
CA GLU A 3 -4.66 -12.78 28.60
C GLU A 3 -5.07 -11.47 27.89
N PRO A 4 -4.10 -10.58 27.59
CA PRO A 4 -4.40 -9.42 26.77
C PRO A 4 -4.94 -9.91 25.41
N PRO A 5 -5.97 -9.25 24.85
CA PRO A 5 -6.47 -9.61 23.53
C PRO A 5 -5.31 -9.56 22.52
N PRO A 6 -5.31 -10.42 21.48
CA PRO A 6 -4.31 -10.35 20.43
C PRO A 6 -4.29 -8.91 19.92
N ALA A 7 -3.11 -8.28 19.95
CA ALA A 7 -2.93 -6.97 19.36
C ALA A 7 -3.46 -7.08 17.93
N VAL A 8 -4.59 -6.43 17.68
CA VAL A 8 -5.11 -6.25 16.33
C VAL A 8 -3.91 -5.75 15.55
N GLU A 9 -3.49 -6.48 14.53
CA GLU A 9 -2.40 -6.05 13.66
C GLU A 9 -2.86 -4.74 13.04
N ASP A 10 -2.50 -3.63 13.69
CA ASP A 10 -2.81 -2.25 13.31
C ASP A 10 -2.04 -1.96 12.02
N SER A 11 -2.54 -2.55 10.94
CA SER A 11 -2.03 -2.37 9.60
C SER A 11 -2.43 -0.96 9.21
N THR A 12 -1.47 -0.05 9.40
CA THR A 12 -1.61 1.36 9.03
C THR A 12 -2.14 1.49 7.60
N PRO A 13 -2.94 2.52 7.28
CA PRO A 13 -3.40 2.75 5.91
C PRO A 13 -2.26 2.74 4.88
N GLN A 14 -1.06 3.14 5.29
CA GLN A 14 0.17 3.11 4.50
C GLN A 14 0.67 1.69 4.21
N SER A 15 0.68 0.80 5.20
CA SER A 15 1.08 -0.59 5.00
C SER A 15 0.06 -1.34 4.14
N VAL A 16 -1.22 -1.03 4.28
CA VAL A 16 -2.28 -1.57 3.41
C VAL A 16 -2.12 -1.04 1.98
N ALA A 17 -1.84 0.26 1.79
CA ALA A 17 -1.60 0.83 0.47
C ALA A 17 -0.37 0.23 -0.21
N ALA A 18 0.73 0.00 0.52
CA ALA A 18 1.91 -0.67 -0.01
C ALA A 18 1.60 -2.10 -0.48
N TYR A 19 0.86 -2.87 0.33
CA TYR A 19 0.43 -4.22 -0.06
C TYR A 19 -0.47 -4.22 -1.32
N ILE A 20 -1.40 -3.27 -1.41
CA ILE A 20 -2.25 -3.11 -2.60
C ILE A 20 -1.40 -2.76 -3.83
N ALA A 21 -0.38 -1.90 -3.68
CA ALA A 21 0.53 -1.54 -4.75
C ALA A 21 1.26 -2.78 -5.30
N ASP A 22 1.85 -3.59 -4.43
CA ASP A 22 2.55 -4.83 -4.84
C ASP A 22 1.61 -5.78 -5.60
N LEU A 23 0.43 -6.05 -5.03
CA LEU A 23 -0.55 -6.97 -5.61
C LEU A 23 -1.05 -6.49 -6.98
N THR A 24 -1.37 -5.21 -7.10
CA THR A 24 -1.89 -4.64 -8.35
C THR A 24 -0.83 -4.58 -9.45
N GLY A 25 0.44 -4.31 -9.11
CA GLY A 25 1.54 -4.37 -10.06
C GLY A 25 1.77 -5.77 -10.63
N ASP A 26 1.69 -6.80 -9.79
CA ASP A 26 1.79 -8.19 -10.24
C ASP A 26 0.62 -8.59 -11.14
N LEU A 27 -0.61 -8.23 -10.76
CA LEU A 27 -1.80 -8.49 -11.56
C LEU A 27 -1.77 -7.74 -12.90
N ALA A 28 -1.30 -6.49 -12.93
CA ALA A 28 -1.15 -5.71 -14.16
C ALA A 28 -0.19 -6.40 -15.13
N ARG A 29 0.90 -6.98 -14.61
CA ARG A 29 1.87 -7.75 -15.41
C ARG A 29 1.24 -9.02 -15.97
N ILE A 30 0.48 -9.77 -15.17
CA ILE A 30 -0.22 -11.00 -15.59
C ILE A 30 -1.27 -10.66 -16.66
N ALA A 31 -2.11 -9.66 -16.42
CA ALA A 31 -3.16 -9.23 -17.35
C ALA A 31 -2.60 -8.88 -18.74
N ARG A 32 -1.52 -8.10 -18.79
CA ARG A 32 -0.84 -7.74 -20.06
C ARG A 32 -0.27 -8.95 -20.79
N ARG A 33 0.33 -9.91 -20.09
CA ARG A 33 0.85 -11.16 -20.69
C ARG A 33 -0.25 -12.02 -21.33
N HIS A 34 -1.48 -11.95 -20.81
CA HIS A 34 -2.62 -12.71 -21.31
C HIS A 34 -3.55 -11.91 -22.24
N GLY A 35 -3.12 -10.73 -22.71
CA GLY A 35 -3.87 -9.93 -23.67
C GLY A 35 -5.06 -9.15 -23.09
N LEU A 36 -5.19 -9.09 -21.76
CA LEU A 36 -6.24 -8.33 -21.06
C LEU A 36 -5.82 -6.86 -20.91
N GLN A 37 -5.64 -6.16 -22.03
CA GLN A 37 -4.97 -4.85 -22.05
C GLN A 37 -5.69 -3.77 -21.22
N THR A 38 -7.00 -3.64 -21.36
CA THR A 38 -7.78 -2.66 -20.58
C THR A 38 -7.71 -2.95 -19.09
N LEU A 39 -7.79 -4.23 -18.69
CA LEU A 39 -7.65 -4.63 -17.30
C LEU A 39 -6.24 -4.33 -16.77
N GLY A 40 -5.21 -4.64 -17.56
CA GLY A 40 -3.81 -4.35 -17.22
C GLY A 40 -3.57 -2.85 -17.01
N TYR A 41 -4.19 -1.99 -17.82
CA TYR A 41 -4.14 -0.54 -17.64
C TYR A 41 -4.81 -0.08 -16.34
N LEU A 42 -6.01 -0.59 -16.03
CA LEU A 42 -6.71 -0.25 -14.79
C LEU A 42 -5.91 -0.66 -13.55
N LEU A 43 -5.30 -1.85 -13.59
CA LEU A 43 -4.46 -2.35 -12.50
C LEU A 43 -3.17 -1.53 -12.35
N GLU A 44 -2.58 -1.07 -13.46
CA GLU A 44 -1.43 -0.17 -13.42
C GLU A 44 -1.80 1.19 -12.78
N MET A 45 -2.96 1.75 -13.12
CA MET A 45 -3.42 2.98 -12.47
C MET A 45 -3.66 2.78 -10.97
N ALA A 46 -4.26 1.65 -10.59
CA ALA A 46 -4.46 1.30 -9.19
C ALA A 46 -3.13 1.13 -8.43
N HIS A 47 -2.12 0.53 -9.06
CA HIS A 47 -0.78 0.41 -8.53
C HIS A 47 -0.15 1.78 -8.24
N ILE A 48 -0.16 2.68 -9.22
CA ILE A 48 0.40 4.04 -9.08
C ILE A 48 -0.28 4.82 -7.94
N GLU A 49 -1.61 4.76 -7.85
CA GLU A 49 -2.37 5.43 -6.78
C GLU A 49 -2.03 4.87 -5.38
N ALA A 50 -1.88 3.55 -5.29
CA ALA A 50 -1.55 2.87 -4.05
C ALA A 50 -0.10 3.16 -3.61
N GLU A 51 0.86 3.20 -4.55
CA GLU A 51 2.24 3.64 -4.27
C GLU A 51 2.26 5.06 -3.72
N ALA A 52 1.60 6.01 -4.40
CA ALA A 52 1.54 7.41 -3.98
C ALA A 52 0.93 7.56 -2.57
N THR A 53 -0.11 6.78 -2.25
CA THR A 53 -0.73 6.77 -0.92
C THR A 53 0.21 6.23 0.15
N SER A 54 0.97 5.18 -0.17
CA SER A 54 1.95 4.59 0.74
C SER A 54 3.08 5.57 1.07
N GLU A 55 3.53 6.34 0.07
CA GLU A 55 4.60 7.34 0.20
C GLU A 55 4.14 8.59 0.96
N ALA A 56 2.95 9.11 0.65
CA ALA A 56 2.41 10.31 1.29
C ALA A 56 2.22 10.17 2.82
N GLY A 57 2.09 8.95 3.33
CA GLY A 57 2.07 8.69 4.77
C GLY A 57 3.45 8.59 5.41
N ARG A 58 4.49 8.16 4.66
CA ARG A 58 5.89 8.15 5.14
C ARG A 58 6.42 9.56 5.37
N ASP A 59 6.08 10.49 4.48
CA ASP A 59 6.49 11.90 4.59
C ASP A 59 5.84 12.59 5.80
N ARG A 60 4.57 12.30 6.07
CA ARG A 60 3.87 12.78 7.28
C ARG A 60 4.46 12.21 8.58
N GLY A 61 4.85 10.93 8.58
CA GLY A 61 5.53 10.32 9.72
C GLY A 61 6.89 10.95 10.04
N ARG A 62 7.66 11.33 9.01
CA ARG A 62 8.94 12.04 9.18
C ARG A 62 8.76 13.45 9.75
N ALA A 63 7.73 14.18 9.33
CA ALA A 63 7.48 15.55 9.79
C ALA A 63 7.06 15.63 11.29
N ASN A 64 6.43 14.58 11.83
CA ASN A 64 6.01 14.51 13.23
C ASN A 64 7.11 14.02 14.20
N GLY A 65 8.30 13.66 13.70
CA GLY A 65 9.39 13.06 14.50
C GLY A 65 10.56 14.00 14.85
N ALA A 66 10.42 15.31 14.69
CA ALA A 66 11.53 16.23 15.01
C ALA A 66 11.89 16.18 16.52
N PRO A 67 13.15 15.95 16.90
CA PRO A 67 13.58 16.05 18.29
C PRO A 67 13.43 17.51 18.76
N SER A 68 12.76 17.69 19.90
CA SER A 68 12.75 18.97 20.60
C SER A 68 14.16 19.26 21.16
N PRO A 69 14.64 20.51 21.09
CA PRO A 69 15.92 20.91 21.69
C PRO A 69 15.93 20.77 23.21
#